data_AF-A0A2D2DNY3-F1
#
_entry.id   AF-A0A2D2DNY3-F1
#
_cell.length_a   1.000
_cell.length_b   1.000
_cell.length_c   1.000
_cell.angle_alpha   90.00
_cell.angle_beta   90.00
_cell.angle_gamma   90.00
#
_symmetry.space_group_name_H-M   'P 1'
#
loop_
_entity.id
_entity.type
_entity.pdbx_description
1 polymer ?
#
loop_
_entity_poly.entity_id
_entity_poly.type
_entity_poly.pdbx_seq_one_letter_code
_entity_poly.pdbx_strand_id
1 'polypeptide(L)'
;MGWKVSVTQRITKVDANGSWENADSVSQEKGAQTIEVFDKQGGMLSTNSSGYGCSVTYAPAALQAPPSATVGATFEYASTMSIPCSKEESSRALTSKGKVVAIESKTVPAGTFTALKIVSSETNFDLRTIGASANYWVEKTCWRDTVTGLIIACNTSTDSKGTGGMSYSSVSELVSFSQAATKREFLDPIRFAGPWTGSFGAYYGTCDVNITFTGLITGACKAATRTTSVTGSVDKAGVVKLAMSVAGGATETNVGQAALFDMSGPLAGAAAPGNWALKHK
;
A
#
# COMPACT_ATOMS: atom_id res chain seq x y z
N MET A 1 15.09 -11.35 -14.50
CA MET A 1 13.93 -11.98 -13.81
C MET A 1 13.04 -10.84 -13.34
N GLY A 2 11.90 -10.63 -14.02
CA GLY A 2 11.00 -9.52 -13.70
C GLY A 2 10.17 -9.83 -12.46
N TRP A 3 10.37 -9.06 -11.39
CA TRP A 3 9.51 -9.11 -10.22
C TRP A 3 8.15 -8.51 -10.62
N LYS A 4 7.09 -9.32 -10.66
CA LYS A 4 5.71 -8.81 -10.71
C LYS A 4 5.34 -8.34 -9.31
N VAL A 5 5.69 -7.11 -8.98
CA VAL A 5 5.16 -6.42 -7.80
C VAL A 5 3.74 -6.01 -8.15
N SER A 6 2.73 -6.61 -7.50
CA SER A 6 1.32 -6.23 -7.64
C SER A 6 1.01 -5.24 -6.54
N VAL A 7 1.02 -3.95 -6.87
CA VAL A 7 0.77 -2.91 -5.87
C VAL A 7 -0.73 -2.63 -5.77
N THR A 8 -1.30 -2.99 -4.62
CA THR A 8 -2.68 -2.74 -4.21
C THR A 8 -2.78 -1.34 -3.63
N GLN A 9 -3.36 -0.38 -4.35
CA GLN A 9 -3.67 0.94 -3.78
C GLN A 9 -4.97 0.88 -2.97
N ARG A 10 -4.97 1.50 -1.78
CA ARG A 10 -6.12 1.58 -0.85
C ARG A 10 -6.31 3.02 -0.42
N ILE A 11 -7.54 3.54 -0.49
CA ILE A 11 -7.85 4.89 -0.04
C ILE A 11 -8.92 4.84 1.03
N THR A 12 -8.59 5.34 2.22
CA THR A 12 -9.41 5.14 3.43
C THR A 12 -10.29 6.31 3.84
N LYS A 13 -9.93 7.54 3.49
CA LYS A 13 -10.75 8.69 3.83
C LYS A 13 -10.56 9.79 2.79
N VAL A 14 -11.69 10.37 2.39
CA VAL A 14 -11.74 11.53 1.50
C VAL A 14 -12.56 12.58 2.22
N ASP A 15 -11.96 13.70 2.56
CA ASP A 15 -12.68 14.80 3.18
C ASP A 15 -13.68 15.42 2.20
N ALA A 16 -14.65 16.17 2.72
CA ALA A 16 -15.71 16.81 1.92
C ALA A 16 -15.17 17.80 0.86
N ASN A 17 -13.92 18.23 0.99
CA ASN A 17 -13.21 19.10 0.05
C ASN A 17 -12.38 18.31 -1.00
N GLY A 18 -12.52 16.97 -1.05
CA GLY A 18 -11.81 16.09 -1.97
C GLY A 18 -10.39 15.71 -1.53
N SER A 19 -9.95 16.08 -0.33
CA SER A 19 -8.62 15.69 0.21
C SER A 19 -8.60 14.24 0.64
N TRP A 20 -7.49 13.54 0.46
CA TRP A 20 -7.35 12.11 0.79
C TRP A 20 -6.42 11.94 2.00
N GLU A 21 -6.83 11.15 2.99
CA GLU A 21 -5.94 10.69 4.07
C GLU A 21 -5.61 9.20 3.80
N ASN A 22 -4.35 8.96 3.45
CA ASN A 22 -3.68 7.66 3.28
C ASN A 22 -4.05 6.87 2.00
N ALA A 23 -3.03 6.62 1.16
CA ALA A 23 -3.11 5.73 0.02
C ALA A 23 -2.14 4.54 0.19
N ASP A 24 -2.49 3.54 0.99
CA ASP A 24 -1.57 2.42 1.19
C ASP A 24 -1.36 1.66 -0.11
N SER A 25 -0.11 1.33 -0.43
CA SER A 25 0.25 0.55 -1.59
C SER A 25 0.86 -0.78 -1.09
N VAL A 26 0.04 -1.85 -1.03
CA VAL A 26 0.57 -3.17 -0.64
C VAL A 26 1.26 -3.77 -1.86
N SER A 27 2.58 -3.80 -1.85
CA SER A 27 3.39 -4.19 -3.00
C SER A 27 3.52 -5.71 -3.18
N GLN A 28 3.40 -6.49 -2.09
CA GLN A 28 3.62 -7.95 -2.10
C GLN A 28 2.82 -8.67 -0.98
N GLU A 29 2.38 -9.91 -1.24
CA GLU A 29 1.73 -10.80 -0.23
C GLU A 29 2.69 -11.17 0.93
N LYS A 30 4.00 -11.07 0.68
CA LYS A 30 5.07 -11.27 1.65
C LYS A 30 6.11 -10.15 1.49
N GLY A 31 6.39 -9.40 2.57
CA GLY A 31 7.41 -8.35 2.57
C GLY A 31 6.92 -7.03 3.14
N ALA A 32 7.79 -6.02 3.12
CA ALA A 32 7.48 -4.69 3.59
C ALA A 32 6.48 -3.97 2.67
N GLN A 33 5.53 -3.25 3.26
CA GLN A 33 4.57 -2.42 2.55
C GLN A 33 5.18 -1.08 2.17
N THR A 34 4.70 -0.51 1.06
CA THR A 34 5.04 0.86 0.68
C THR A 34 3.79 1.71 0.82
N ILE A 35 3.75 2.62 1.78
CA ILE A 35 2.63 3.53 1.93
C ILE A 35 2.89 4.73 1.03
N GLU A 36 1.99 5.01 0.09
CA GLU A 36 2.03 6.22 -0.72
C GLU A 36 1.00 7.21 -0.15
N VAL A 37 1.26 8.51 -0.25
CA VAL A 37 0.28 9.54 0.13
C VAL A 37 0.13 10.45 -1.06
N PHE A 38 -1.11 10.79 -1.42
CA PHE A 38 -1.41 11.69 -2.53
C PHE A 38 -2.20 12.91 -2.03
N ASP A 39 -2.04 14.04 -2.72
CA ASP A 39 -2.84 15.25 -2.53
C ASP A 39 -4.24 15.10 -3.14
N LYS A 40 -5.09 16.11 -2.91
CA LYS A 40 -6.49 16.14 -3.38
C LYS A 40 -6.65 16.07 -4.91
N GLN A 41 -5.58 16.27 -5.68
CA GLN A 41 -5.56 16.19 -7.14
C GLN A 41 -4.90 14.91 -7.67
N GLY A 42 -4.49 14.00 -6.78
CA GLY A 42 -3.82 12.75 -7.12
C GLY A 42 -2.31 12.90 -7.34
N GLY A 43 -1.70 14.02 -6.94
CA GLY A 43 -0.25 14.19 -6.93
C GLY A 43 0.37 13.52 -5.71
N MET A 44 1.52 12.87 -5.84
CA MET A 44 2.19 12.14 -4.75
C MET A 44 2.85 13.11 -3.76
N LEU A 45 2.49 13.03 -2.48
CA LEU A 45 3.01 13.82 -1.35
C LEU A 45 4.11 13.09 -0.58
N SER A 46 4.02 11.77 -0.43
CA SER A 46 5.06 10.99 0.22
C SER A 46 5.03 9.52 -0.16
N THR A 47 6.15 8.84 0.07
CA THR A 47 6.25 7.38 0.04
C THR A 47 7.02 6.91 1.26
N ASN A 48 6.52 5.88 1.95
CA ASN A 48 7.20 5.25 3.08
C ASN A 48 7.36 3.77 2.77
N SER A 49 8.60 3.30 2.64
CA SER A 49 8.87 1.87 2.61
C SER A 49 9.08 1.39 4.04
N SER A 50 8.11 0.66 4.59
CA SER A 50 8.15 0.18 5.98
C SER A 50 9.39 -0.67 6.27
N GLY A 51 9.98 -1.31 5.26
CA GLY A 51 11.18 -2.14 5.37
C GLY A 51 12.50 -1.37 5.48
N TYR A 52 12.53 -0.08 5.15
CA TYR A 52 13.75 0.75 5.19
C TYR A 52 13.67 1.90 6.18
N GLY A 53 12.54 2.07 6.88
CA GLY A 53 12.36 3.13 7.89
C GLY A 53 12.55 4.54 7.33
N CYS A 54 12.33 4.73 6.02
CA CYS A 54 12.52 6.00 5.35
C CYS A 54 11.22 6.47 4.70
N SER A 55 10.77 7.65 5.11
CA SER A 55 9.68 8.39 4.49
C SER A 55 10.26 9.47 3.59
N VAL A 56 9.99 9.37 2.30
CA VAL A 56 10.33 10.38 1.28
C VAL A 56 9.13 11.30 1.11
N THR A 57 9.32 12.61 1.05
CA THR A 57 8.23 13.58 0.85
C THR A 57 8.45 14.43 -0.41
N TYR A 58 7.37 14.96 -0.97
CA TYR A 58 7.37 15.74 -2.21
C TYR A 58 6.64 17.07 -1.98
N ALA A 59 7.30 18.19 -2.28
CA ALA A 59 6.73 19.53 -2.14
C ALA A 59 7.11 20.45 -3.31
N PRO A 60 6.15 20.93 -4.12
CA PRO A 60 4.73 20.51 -4.17
C PRO A 60 4.59 19.02 -4.55
N ALA A 61 3.39 18.45 -4.46
CA ALA A 61 3.17 17.04 -4.79
C ALA A 61 3.66 16.70 -6.22
N ALA A 62 4.32 15.56 -6.37
CA ALA A 62 4.82 15.08 -7.67
C ALA A 62 3.70 14.45 -8.50
N LEU A 63 3.94 14.20 -9.81
CA LEU A 63 3.08 13.34 -10.65
C LEU A 63 1.60 13.74 -10.75
N GLN A 64 1.27 15.00 -10.53
CA GLN A 64 -0.10 15.48 -10.65
C GLN A 64 -0.45 15.55 -12.15
N ALA A 65 -1.53 14.95 -12.61
CA ALA A 65 -2.17 15.47 -13.83
C ALA A 65 -3.18 16.53 -13.37
N PRO A 66 -3.36 17.66 -14.07
CA PRO A 66 -4.37 18.64 -13.67
C PRO A 66 -5.75 17.96 -13.54
N PRO A 67 -6.57 18.27 -12.54
CA PRO A 67 -7.94 17.72 -12.45
C PRO A 67 -8.78 18.01 -13.70
N SER A 68 -8.50 19.12 -14.38
CA SER A 68 -9.12 19.54 -15.64
C SER A 68 -8.49 18.93 -16.90
N ALA A 69 -7.52 18.03 -16.77
CA ALA A 69 -6.80 17.49 -17.92
C ALA A 69 -7.72 16.66 -18.83
N THR A 70 -7.71 17.00 -20.11
CA THR A 70 -8.44 16.31 -21.19
C THR A 70 -7.45 15.61 -22.12
N VAL A 71 -7.95 14.75 -23.01
CA VAL A 71 -7.12 14.08 -24.02
C VAL A 71 -6.33 15.11 -24.83
N GLY A 72 -5.03 14.91 -24.94
CA GLY A 72 -4.10 15.81 -25.61
C GLY A 72 -3.42 16.83 -24.68
N ALA A 73 -3.93 17.04 -23.47
CA ALA A 73 -3.30 17.93 -22.50
C ALA A 73 -1.90 17.45 -22.14
N THR A 74 -0.95 18.39 -22.17
CA THR A 74 0.43 18.20 -21.70
C THR A 74 0.65 19.03 -20.44
N PHE A 75 1.47 18.52 -19.53
CA PHE A 75 1.76 19.19 -18.28
C PHE A 75 3.19 18.90 -17.83
N GLU A 76 3.75 19.84 -17.08
CA GLU A 76 5.08 19.75 -16.49
C GLU A 76 4.97 20.20 -15.04
N TYR A 77 5.53 19.40 -14.14
CA TYR A 77 5.52 19.64 -12.70
C TYR A 77 6.93 19.61 -12.17
N ALA A 78 7.29 20.66 -11.44
CA ALA A 78 8.48 20.69 -10.62
C ALA A 78 8.08 20.41 -9.16
N SER A 79 8.75 19.45 -8.54
CA SER A 79 8.60 19.08 -7.13
C SER A 79 9.97 19.08 -6.47
N THR A 80 10.01 19.19 -5.15
CA THR A 80 11.21 18.89 -4.36
C THR A 80 10.99 17.61 -3.58
N MET A 81 11.80 16.59 -3.86
CA MET A 81 11.80 15.31 -3.16
C MET A 81 12.76 15.37 -1.96
N SER A 82 12.26 15.22 -0.75
CA SER A 82 13.07 15.19 0.49
C SER A 82 13.30 13.75 0.94
N ILE A 83 14.57 13.38 1.17
CA ILE A 83 15.01 12.05 1.62
C ILE A 83 15.72 12.19 2.97
N PRO A 84 15.00 12.25 4.09
CA PRO A 84 15.58 12.47 5.41
C PRO A 84 16.51 11.33 5.86
N CYS A 85 16.41 10.13 5.27
CA CYS A 85 17.31 9.01 5.57
C CYS A 85 18.65 9.07 4.83
N SER A 86 18.83 10.00 3.89
CA SER A 86 20.08 10.16 3.17
C SER A 86 21.07 10.97 4.02
N LYS A 87 22.28 10.44 4.20
CA LYS A 87 23.36 11.13 4.92
C LYS A 87 24.08 12.18 4.07
N GLU A 88 23.92 12.14 2.75
CA GLU A 88 24.66 12.98 1.81
C GLU A 88 23.80 14.08 1.20
N GLU A 89 22.52 13.81 0.94
CA GLU A 89 21.61 14.79 0.35
C GLU A 89 20.17 14.56 0.78
N SER A 90 19.62 15.54 1.50
CA SER A 90 18.31 15.48 2.13
C SER A 90 17.16 15.99 1.27
N SER A 91 17.43 16.61 0.11
CA SER A 91 16.40 17.13 -0.80
C SER A 91 16.89 17.28 -2.25
N ARG A 92 16.01 17.03 -3.24
CA ARG A 92 16.33 17.17 -4.67
C ARG A 92 15.18 17.73 -5.48
N ALA A 93 15.48 18.49 -6.54
CA ALA A 93 14.48 18.88 -7.52
C ALA A 93 14.08 17.66 -8.38
N LEU A 94 12.78 17.51 -8.61
CA LEU A 94 12.17 16.51 -9.45
C LEU A 94 11.36 17.25 -10.52
N THR A 95 11.57 16.91 -11.79
CA THR A 95 10.71 17.40 -12.87
C THR A 95 10.03 16.22 -13.53
N SER A 96 8.70 16.22 -13.48
CA SER A 96 7.85 15.22 -14.13
C SER A 96 7.15 15.88 -15.31
N LYS A 97 7.23 15.28 -16.49
CA LYS A 97 6.48 15.72 -17.68
C LYS A 97 5.45 14.67 -18.01
N GLY A 98 4.25 15.07 -18.39
CA GLY A 98 3.18 14.12 -18.72
C GLY A 98 2.23 14.59 -19.79
N LYS A 99 1.51 13.62 -20.35
CA LYS A 99 0.50 13.82 -21.38
C LYS A 99 -0.69 12.88 -21.14
N VAL A 100 -1.90 13.41 -21.24
CA VAL A 100 -3.10 12.57 -21.35
C VAL A 100 -3.22 12.10 -22.80
N VAL A 101 -3.11 10.80 -23.03
CA VAL A 101 -3.07 10.23 -24.38
C VAL A 101 -4.43 9.67 -24.83
N ALA A 102 -5.31 9.30 -23.89
CA ALA A 102 -6.62 8.75 -24.19
C ALA A 102 -7.57 8.84 -22.98
N ILE A 103 -8.86 8.63 -23.21
CA ILE A 103 -9.83 8.16 -22.22
C ILE A 103 -10.24 6.76 -22.65
N GLU A 104 -10.04 5.77 -21.78
CA GLU A 104 -10.36 4.38 -22.09
C GLU A 104 -10.99 3.67 -20.89
N SER A 105 -11.70 2.57 -21.18
CA SER A 105 -12.18 1.68 -20.12
C SER A 105 -11.00 0.84 -19.61
N LYS A 106 -10.78 0.84 -18.30
CA LYS A 106 -9.75 0.04 -17.65
C LYS A 106 -10.38 -0.80 -16.54
N THR A 107 -10.24 -2.11 -16.66
CA THR A 107 -10.66 -3.08 -15.65
C THR A 107 -9.46 -3.43 -14.77
N VAL A 108 -9.70 -3.41 -13.46
CA VAL A 108 -8.80 -3.80 -12.38
C VAL A 108 -9.61 -4.63 -11.37
N PRO A 109 -8.99 -5.25 -10.34
CA PRO A 109 -9.74 -6.06 -9.38
C PRO A 109 -10.86 -5.29 -8.65
N ALA A 110 -10.69 -3.98 -8.42
CA ALA A 110 -11.74 -3.13 -7.84
C ALA A 110 -12.93 -2.82 -8.78
N GLY A 111 -12.88 -3.26 -10.04
CA GLY A 111 -13.94 -3.09 -11.03
C GLY A 111 -13.49 -2.44 -12.33
N THR A 112 -14.46 -1.99 -13.12
CA THR A 112 -14.22 -1.33 -14.41
C THR A 112 -14.50 0.16 -14.30
N PHE A 113 -13.54 0.97 -14.76
CA PHE A 113 -13.57 2.42 -14.66
C PHE A 113 -13.40 3.06 -16.05
N THR A 114 -13.87 4.31 -16.18
CA THR A 114 -13.57 5.16 -17.34
C THR A 114 -12.45 6.09 -16.94
N ALA A 115 -11.26 5.89 -17.51
CA ALA A 115 -10.04 6.51 -17.01
C ALA A 115 -9.27 7.30 -18.07
N LEU A 116 -8.67 8.40 -17.63
CA LEU A 116 -7.64 9.12 -18.36
C LEU A 116 -6.37 8.27 -18.37
N LYS A 117 -5.87 7.95 -19.55
CA LYS A 117 -4.56 7.32 -19.72
C LYS A 117 -3.50 8.42 -19.78
N ILE A 118 -2.60 8.40 -18.81
CA ILE A 118 -1.54 9.38 -18.62
C ILE A 118 -0.21 8.69 -18.86
N VAL A 119 0.60 9.22 -19.77
CA VAL A 119 1.99 8.82 -19.93
C VAL A 119 2.86 9.93 -19.38
N SER A 120 3.79 9.60 -18.49
CA SER A 120 4.68 10.58 -17.88
C SER A 120 6.09 10.05 -17.71
N SER A 121 7.06 10.96 -17.80
CA SER A 121 8.46 10.68 -17.55
C SER A 121 9.00 11.56 -16.43
N GLU A 122 9.91 11.00 -15.65
CA GLU A 122 10.70 11.68 -14.64
C GLU A 122 12.16 11.46 -14.98
N THR A 123 12.88 12.54 -15.26
CA THR A 123 14.29 12.48 -15.66
C THR A 123 15.18 13.09 -14.59
N ASN A 124 16.36 12.51 -14.39
CA ASN A 124 17.45 13.03 -13.56
C ASN A 124 17.19 13.02 -12.05
N PHE A 125 16.85 11.86 -11.50
CA PHE A 125 17.12 11.65 -10.09
C PHE A 125 18.57 11.15 -9.94
N ASP A 126 19.54 12.00 -9.59
CA ASP A 126 20.89 11.55 -9.20
C ASP A 126 20.80 11.04 -7.74
N LEU A 127 20.74 9.74 -7.45
CA LEU A 127 20.94 9.25 -6.07
C LEU A 127 22.43 9.17 -5.81
N ARG A 128 22.94 10.10 -4.99
CA ARG A 128 24.24 9.94 -4.33
C ARG A 128 24.03 9.38 -2.94
N THR A 129 24.63 8.22 -2.71
CA THR A 129 24.77 7.59 -1.40
C THR A 129 26.24 7.24 -1.20
N ILE A 130 26.63 6.92 0.04
CA ILE A 130 28.02 6.57 0.38
C ILE A 130 28.51 5.42 -0.51
N GLY A 131 29.29 5.77 -1.53
CA GLY A 131 29.89 4.83 -2.49
C GLY A 131 29.12 4.55 -3.78
N ALA A 132 27.96 5.17 -4.03
CA ALA A 132 27.21 4.98 -5.28
C ALA A 132 26.56 6.27 -5.78
N SER A 133 26.72 6.55 -7.09
CA SER A 133 25.95 7.55 -7.83
C SER A 133 25.18 6.88 -8.95
N ALA A 134 23.88 7.16 -9.05
CA ALA A 134 23.03 6.66 -10.11
C ALA A 134 22.02 7.71 -10.53
N ASN A 135 21.98 8.02 -11.82
CA ASN A 135 20.89 8.79 -12.41
C ASN A 135 19.73 7.85 -12.70
N TYR A 136 18.50 8.22 -12.35
CA TYR A 136 17.29 7.45 -12.66
C TYR A 136 16.43 8.15 -13.71
N TRP A 137 15.84 7.32 -14.56
CA TRP A 137 14.81 7.66 -15.53
C TRP A 137 13.61 6.78 -15.23
N VAL A 138 12.48 7.42 -14.94
CA VAL A 138 11.24 6.71 -14.61
C VAL A 138 10.20 7.04 -15.65
N GLU A 139 9.71 6.02 -16.33
CA GLU A 139 8.62 6.11 -17.30
C GLU A 139 7.37 5.48 -16.69
N LYS A 140 6.25 6.17 -16.78
CA LYS A 140 4.97 5.75 -16.19
C LYS A 140 3.86 5.81 -17.21
N THR A 141 3.00 4.81 -17.20
CA THR A 141 1.68 4.85 -17.82
C THR A 141 0.65 4.57 -16.75
N CYS A 142 -0.05 5.61 -16.29
CA CYS A 142 -1.07 5.48 -15.26
C CYS A 142 -2.48 5.71 -15.83
N TRP A 143 -3.47 5.12 -15.19
CA TRP A 143 -4.89 5.31 -15.48
C TRP A 143 -5.52 6.02 -14.30
N ARG A 144 -6.14 7.18 -14.55
CA ARG A 144 -6.87 7.95 -13.54
C ARG A 144 -8.37 7.92 -13.82
N ASP A 145 -9.17 7.38 -12.92
CA ASP A 145 -10.62 7.38 -13.06
C ASP A 145 -11.16 8.81 -13.15
N THR A 146 -12.03 9.05 -14.13
CA THR A 146 -12.57 10.38 -14.46
C THR A 146 -13.59 10.88 -13.45
N VAL A 147 -14.23 9.98 -12.71
CA VAL A 147 -15.26 10.32 -11.71
C VAL A 147 -14.62 10.54 -10.35
N THR A 148 -13.82 9.58 -9.90
CA THR A 148 -13.23 9.60 -8.57
C THR A 148 -11.93 10.39 -8.52
N GLY A 149 -11.20 10.55 -9.64
CA GLY A 149 -9.86 11.15 -9.66
C GLY A 149 -8.76 10.21 -9.19
N LEU A 150 -9.09 8.95 -8.87
CA LEU A 150 -8.15 7.96 -8.37
C LEU A 150 -7.24 7.44 -9.46
N ILE A 151 -5.95 7.28 -9.16
CA ILE A 151 -5.11 6.39 -9.96
C ILE A 151 -5.60 4.96 -9.69
N ILE A 152 -6.11 4.30 -10.74
CA ILE A 152 -6.66 2.95 -10.65
C ILE A 152 -5.68 1.89 -11.10
N ALA A 153 -4.66 2.28 -11.88
CA ALA A 153 -3.57 1.41 -12.28
C ALA A 153 -2.37 2.25 -12.70
N CYS A 154 -1.16 1.72 -12.55
CA CYS A 154 0.02 2.32 -13.16
C CYS A 154 1.10 1.30 -13.49
N ASN A 155 1.62 1.39 -14.71
CA ASN A 155 2.81 0.67 -15.12
C ASN A 155 4.00 1.62 -14.98
N THR A 156 5.01 1.23 -14.20
CA THR A 156 6.24 2.01 -14.02
C THR A 156 7.42 1.22 -14.55
N SER A 157 8.30 1.88 -15.28
CA SER A 157 9.62 1.39 -15.68
C SER A 157 10.66 2.34 -15.13
N THR A 158 11.66 1.80 -14.46
CA THR A 158 12.75 2.58 -13.87
C THR A 158 14.06 2.04 -14.39
N ASP A 159 14.83 2.90 -15.04
CA ASP A 159 16.20 2.64 -15.45
C ASP A 159 17.15 3.53 -14.67
N SER A 160 18.26 2.99 -14.18
CA SER A 160 19.32 3.77 -13.58
C SER A 160 20.67 3.56 -14.29
N LYS A 161 21.43 4.64 -14.44
CA LYS A 161 22.79 4.63 -15.01
C LYS A 161 23.78 5.19 -14.01
N GLY A 162 24.87 4.45 -13.80
CA GLY A 162 25.91 4.75 -12.82
C GLY A 162 26.51 3.47 -12.25
N THR A 163 27.24 3.59 -11.15
CA THR A 163 27.81 2.43 -10.45
C THR A 163 26.66 1.58 -9.90
N GLY A 164 26.50 0.34 -10.38
CA GLY A 164 25.40 -0.54 -9.98
C GLY A 164 24.06 -0.25 -10.67
N GLY A 165 24.09 0.28 -11.91
CA GLY A 165 22.89 0.54 -12.71
C GLY A 165 21.91 -0.64 -12.74
N MET A 166 20.62 -0.33 -12.60
CA MET A 166 19.54 -1.31 -12.50
C MET A 166 18.36 -0.91 -13.37
N SER A 167 17.66 -1.91 -13.89
CA SER A 167 16.39 -1.72 -14.61
C SER A 167 15.33 -2.58 -13.96
N TYR A 168 14.17 -2.00 -13.66
CA TYR A 168 13.04 -2.73 -13.13
C TYR A 168 11.71 -2.13 -13.61
N SER A 169 10.67 -2.95 -13.59
CA SER A 169 9.30 -2.50 -13.87
C SER A 169 8.36 -2.97 -12.78
N SER A 170 7.29 -2.21 -12.55
CA SER A 170 6.23 -2.54 -11.60
C SER A 170 4.85 -2.24 -12.21
N VAL A 171 3.84 -2.94 -11.71
CA VAL A 171 2.44 -2.73 -12.08
C VAL A 171 1.62 -2.56 -10.81
N SER A 172 0.93 -1.43 -10.70
CA SER A 172 -0.06 -1.19 -9.65
C SER A 172 -1.46 -1.29 -10.21
N GLU A 173 -2.38 -1.86 -9.43
CA GLU A 173 -3.82 -1.90 -9.73
C GLU A 173 -4.63 -1.67 -8.46
N LEU A 174 -5.72 -0.92 -8.59
CA LEU A 174 -6.66 -0.66 -7.51
C LEU A 174 -7.47 -1.93 -7.24
N VAL A 175 -7.45 -2.36 -5.99
CA VAL A 175 -8.16 -3.56 -5.54
C VAL A 175 -9.16 -3.28 -4.42
N SER A 176 -9.04 -2.13 -3.74
CA SER A 176 -10.05 -1.68 -2.78
C SER A 176 -10.01 -0.16 -2.62
N PHE A 177 -11.18 0.46 -2.42
CA PHE A 177 -11.29 1.90 -2.17
C PHE A 177 -12.57 2.23 -1.40
N SER A 178 -12.55 3.34 -0.68
CA SER A 178 -13.77 4.02 -0.24
C SER A 178 -13.59 5.51 -0.50
N GLN A 179 -14.49 6.11 -1.29
CA GLN A 179 -14.45 7.52 -1.64
C GLN A 179 -15.69 8.24 -1.09
N ALA A 180 -15.53 8.97 0.01
CA ALA A 180 -16.66 9.65 0.64
C ALA A 180 -17.29 10.73 -0.27
N ALA A 181 -16.50 11.45 -1.06
CA ALA A 181 -16.98 12.52 -1.95
C ALA A 181 -17.99 12.02 -3.00
N THR A 182 -17.76 10.84 -3.58
CA THR A 182 -18.68 10.23 -4.55
C THR A 182 -19.57 9.14 -3.93
N LYS A 183 -19.35 8.81 -2.65
CA LYS A 183 -19.93 7.67 -1.93
C LYS A 183 -19.70 6.32 -2.62
N ARG A 184 -18.72 6.22 -3.52
CA ARG A 184 -18.35 4.97 -4.18
C ARG A 184 -17.39 4.19 -3.29
N GLU A 185 -17.65 2.91 -3.11
CA GLU A 185 -16.77 2.03 -2.36
C GLU A 185 -16.68 0.65 -3.00
N PHE A 186 -15.50 0.05 -2.89
CA PHE A 186 -15.23 -1.35 -3.13
C PHE A 186 -14.30 -1.83 -2.03
N LEU A 187 -14.86 -2.50 -1.04
CA LEU A 187 -14.14 -2.99 0.12
C LEU A 187 -13.89 -4.49 -0.05
N ASP A 188 -12.62 -4.88 -0.06
CA ASP A 188 -12.18 -6.27 -0.24
C ASP A 188 -11.23 -6.69 0.91
N PRO A 189 -11.23 -7.98 1.35
CA PRO A 189 -10.31 -8.47 2.38
C PRO A 189 -8.83 -8.26 2.08
N ILE A 190 -8.44 -8.12 0.81
CA ILE A 190 -7.06 -7.86 0.40
C ILE A 190 -6.42 -6.67 1.13
N ARG A 191 -7.23 -5.72 1.62
CA ARG A 191 -6.78 -4.55 2.39
C ARG A 191 -6.17 -4.87 3.75
N PHE A 192 -6.30 -6.12 4.21
CA PHE A 192 -5.70 -6.64 5.44
C PHE A 192 -4.55 -7.61 5.17
N ALA A 193 -4.22 -7.85 3.89
CA ALA A 193 -3.22 -8.83 3.52
C ALA A 193 -1.79 -8.41 3.91
N GLY A 194 -1.00 -9.41 4.29
CA GLY A 194 0.37 -9.24 4.74
C GLY A 194 0.61 -9.82 6.13
N PRO A 195 1.82 -9.62 6.67
CA PRO A 195 2.21 -10.11 7.99
C PRO A 195 1.72 -9.22 9.13
N TRP A 196 1.31 -9.85 10.23
CA TRP A 196 0.80 -9.23 11.46
C TRP A 196 1.47 -9.84 12.69
N THR A 197 1.62 -9.05 13.76
CA THR A 197 2.20 -9.51 15.03
C THR A 197 1.62 -8.82 16.25
N GLY A 198 1.61 -9.51 17.38
CA GLY A 198 1.12 -8.95 18.63
C GLY A 198 0.88 -10.01 19.69
N SER A 199 -0.06 -9.75 20.59
CA SER A 199 -0.25 -10.55 21.81
C SER A 199 -1.67 -11.10 21.91
N PHE A 200 -1.78 -12.37 22.28
CA PHE A 200 -3.03 -13.05 22.64
C PHE A 200 -3.06 -13.37 24.14
N GLY A 201 -2.51 -12.46 24.95
CA GLY A 201 -2.41 -12.60 26.40
C GLY A 201 -1.38 -13.65 26.83
N ALA A 202 -1.29 -13.87 28.14
CA ALA A 202 -0.24 -14.73 28.72
C ALA A 202 -0.36 -16.20 28.32
N TYR A 203 -1.58 -16.68 28.04
CA TYR A 203 -1.82 -18.09 27.72
C TYR A 203 -1.30 -18.47 26.33
N TYR A 204 -1.60 -17.66 25.32
CA TYR A 204 -1.18 -17.89 23.94
C TYR A 204 0.17 -17.24 23.60
N GLY A 205 0.51 -16.15 24.29
CA GLY A 205 1.76 -15.41 24.11
C GLY A 205 1.75 -14.51 22.87
N THR A 206 2.92 -14.35 22.25
CA THR A 206 3.10 -13.54 21.04
C THR A 206 2.69 -14.34 19.82
N CYS A 207 1.92 -13.73 18.93
CA CYS A 207 1.47 -14.36 17.70
C CYS A 207 2.01 -13.64 16.48
N ASP A 208 2.43 -14.42 15.50
CA ASP A 208 2.76 -13.96 14.16
C ASP A 208 1.81 -14.66 13.19
N VAL A 209 1.04 -13.87 12.45
CA VAL A 209 0.09 -14.37 11.45
C VAL A 209 0.30 -13.67 10.12
N ASN A 210 -0.12 -14.32 9.04
CA ASN A 210 -0.13 -13.76 7.71
C ASN A 210 -1.55 -13.87 7.14
N ILE A 211 -2.01 -12.77 6.56
CA ILE A 211 -3.29 -12.71 5.86
C ILE A 211 -3.02 -12.75 4.35
N THR A 212 -3.61 -13.69 3.63
CA THR A 212 -3.51 -13.76 2.17
C THR A 212 -4.38 -12.71 1.51
N PHE A 213 -4.23 -12.49 0.20
CA PHE A 213 -5.09 -11.58 -0.56
C PHE A 213 -6.58 -11.95 -0.55
N THR A 214 -6.92 -13.21 -0.30
CA THR A 214 -8.31 -13.67 -0.16
C THR A 214 -8.85 -13.51 1.26
N GLY A 215 -8.07 -12.91 2.17
CA GLY A 215 -8.45 -12.74 3.58
C GLY A 215 -8.25 -13.98 4.45
N LEU A 216 -7.54 -15.02 3.98
CA LEU A 216 -7.26 -16.20 4.81
C LEU A 216 -6.10 -15.92 5.76
N ILE A 217 -6.27 -16.31 7.02
CA ILE A 217 -5.30 -16.07 8.08
C ILE A 217 -4.61 -17.39 8.42
N THR A 218 -3.28 -17.38 8.47
CA THR A 218 -2.46 -18.51 8.93
C THR A 218 -1.31 -18.02 9.79
N GLY A 219 -0.92 -18.76 10.81
CA GLY A 219 0.21 -18.38 11.66
C GLY A 219 0.33 -19.21 12.91
N ALA A 220 1.06 -18.69 13.88
CA ALA A 220 1.24 -19.34 15.16
C ALA A 220 1.45 -18.34 16.29
N CYS A 221 1.05 -18.76 17.49
CA CYS A 221 1.36 -18.10 18.75
C CYS A 221 2.39 -18.92 19.52
N LYS A 222 3.29 -18.20 20.20
CA LYS A 222 4.34 -18.78 21.04
C LYS A 222 4.24 -18.20 22.44
N ALA A 223 3.93 -19.07 23.40
CA ALA A 223 4.10 -18.83 24.83
C ALA A 223 5.32 -19.62 25.33
N ALA A 224 5.74 -19.39 26.58
CA ALA A 224 6.98 -19.95 27.13
C ALA A 224 7.10 -21.49 26.98
N THR A 225 5.99 -22.22 27.09
CA THR A 225 5.97 -23.70 27.10
C THR A 225 5.11 -24.31 25.99
N ARG A 226 4.55 -23.50 25.08
CA ARG A 226 3.59 -23.99 24.10
C ARG A 226 3.63 -23.21 22.79
N THR A 227 3.30 -23.90 21.71
CA THR A 227 3.00 -23.31 20.42
C THR A 227 1.55 -23.61 20.08
N THR A 228 0.84 -22.57 19.64
CA THR A 228 -0.57 -22.66 19.23
C THR A 228 -0.65 -22.31 17.76
N SER A 229 -1.23 -23.19 16.95
CA SER A 229 -1.49 -22.88 15.54
C SER A 229 -2.68 -21.93 15.43
N VAL A 230 -2.61 -20.99 14.49
CA VAL A 230 -3.67 -20.02 14.20
C VAL A 230 -4.09 -20.18 12.75
N THR A 231 -5.37 -20.40 12.54
CA THR A 231 -6.01 -20.33 11.21
C THR A 231 -7.22 -19.42 11.29
N GLY A 232 -7.71 -18.88 10.18
CA GLY A 232 -8.86 -18.01 10.23
C GLY A 232 -9.17 -17.28 8.94
N SER A 233 -10.02 -16.27 9.05
CA SER A 233 -10.39 -15.40 7.95
C SER A 233 -10.70 -13.98 8.44
N VAL A 234 -10.47 -13.00 7.57
CA VAL A 234 -11.02 -11.65 7.69
C VAL A 234 -11.92 -11.36 6.49
N ASP A 235 -13.11 -10.81 6.73
CA ASP A 235 -14.05 -10.48 5.67
C ASP A 235 -13.94 -9.01 5.20
N LYS A 236 -14.76 -8.65 4.20
CA LYS A 236 -14.81 -7.30 3.66
C LYS A 236 -15.32 -6.24 4.64
N ALA A 237 -15.97 -6.62 5.74
CA ALA A 237 -16.35 -5.71 6.82
C ALA A 237 -15.24 -5.58 7.87
N GLY A 238 -14.16 -6.38 7.75
CA GLY A 238 -13.09 -6.45 8.73
C GLY A 238 -13.42 -7.37 9.90
N VAL A 239 -14.48 -8.18 9.83
CA VAL A 239 -14.76 -9.16 10.88
C VAL A 239 -13.73 -10.28 10.78
N VAL A 240 -13.01 -10.50 11.87
CA VAL A 240 -11.96 -11.51 11.98
C VAL A 240 -12.50 -12.71 12.73
N LYS A 241 -12.27 -13.91 12.21
CA LYS A 241 -12.52 -15.19 12.89
C LYS A 241 -11.22 -15.97 12.94
N LEU A 242 -10.80 -16.37 14.13
CA LEU A 242 -9.57 -17.11 14.37
C LEU A 242 -9.89 -18.43 15.07
N ALA A 243 -9.43 -19.53 14.51
CA ALA A 243 -9.37 -20.84 15.16
C ALA A 243 -7.95 -21.05 15.70
N MET A 244 -7.84 -21.19 17.02
CA MET A 244 -6.59 -21.37 17.74
C MET A 244 -6.53 -22.81 18.27
N SER A 245 -5.52 -23.56 17.84
CA SER A 245 -5.40 -24.98 18.20
C SER A 245 -4.05 -25.25 18.85
N VAL A 246 -4.11 -25.70 20.12
CA VAL A 246 -2.96 -26.16 20.89
C VAL A 246 -2.78 -27.66 20.63
N ALA A 247 -1.54 -28.10 20.41
CA ALA A 247 -1.26 -29.53 20.19
C ALA A 247 -1.79 -30.38 21.35
N GLY A 248 -2.66 -31.35 21.05
CA GLY A 248 -3.31 -32.22 22.04
C GLY A 248 -4.45 -31.56 22.84
N GLY A 249 -4.85 -30.33 22.50
CA GLY A 249 -5.91 -29.58 23.16
C GLY A 249 -7.15 -29.34 22.29
N ALA A 250 -8.12 -28.62 22.86
CA ALA A 250 -9.30 -28.15 22.12
C ALA A 250 -8.93 -26.99 21.18
N THR A 251 -9.73 -26.81 20.13
CA THR A 251 -9.64 -25.64 19.26
C THR A 251 -10.62 -24.58 19.75
N GLU A 252 -10.11 -23.38 20.05
CA GLU A 252 -10.91 -22.24 20.47
C GLU A 252 -11.16 -21.31 19.29
N THR A 253 -12.38 -20.76 19.20
CA THR A 253 -12.73 -19.78 18.17
C THR A 253 -12.82 -18.39 18.80
N ASN A 254 -12.04 -17.46 18.27
CA ASN A 254 -12.02 -16.06 18.68
C ASN A 254 -12.52 -15.18 17.54
N VAL A 255 -13.31 -14.17 17.89
CA VAL A 255 -13.85 -13.19 16.94
C VAL A 255 -13.35 -11.82 17.32
N GLY A 256 -13.05 -10.99 16.32
CA GLY A 256 -12.67 -9.60 16.53
C GLY A 256 -12.88 -8.76 15.29
N GLN A 257 -12.26 -7.59 15.30
CA GLN A 257 -12.37 -6.59 14.25
C GLN A 257 -10.98 -6.17 13.79
N ALA A 258 -10.78 -6.17 12.49
CA ALA A 258 -9.63 -5.60 11.82
C ALA A 258 -9.95 -4.16 11.38
N ALA A 259 -9.15 -3.23 11.87
CA ALA A 259 -8.84 -1.98 11.21
C ALA A 259 -7.63 -2.19 10.29
N LEU A 260 -7.20 -1.13 9.62
CA LEU A 260 -6.12 -1.19 8.64
C LEU A 260 -4.77 -1.64 9.26
N PHE A 261 -4.39 -1.08 10.40
CA PHE A 261 -3.09 -1.35 11.03
C PHE A 261 -3.20 -2.12 12.34
N ASP A 262 -4.40 -2.28 12.86
CA ASP A 262 -4.68 -2.91 14.13
C ASP A 262 -5.82 -3.89 13.95
N MET A 263 -5.70 -5.08 14.52
CA MET A 263 -6.79 -6.02 14.65
C MET A 263 -6.86 -6.47 16.11
N SER A 264 -8.06 -6.48 16.68
CA SER A 264 -8.24 -6.85 18.08
C SER A 264 -9.59 -7.48 18.32
N GLY A 265 -9.70 -8.19 19.43
CA GLY A 265 -10.95 -8.80 19.86
C GLY A 265 -10.84 -9.40 21.25
N PRO A 266 -11.98 -9.80 21.82
CA PRO A 266 -11.99 -10.59 23.05
C PRO A 266 -11.44 -12.00 22.80
N LEU A 267 -10.79 -12.55 23.81
CA LEU A 267 -10.49 -13.98 23.91
C LEU A 267 -11.69 -14.68 24.56
N ALA A 268 -12.34 -15.57 23.81
CA ALA A 268 -13.50 -16.32 24.26
C ALA A 268 -13.05 -17.66 24.86
N GLY A 269 -13.17 -17.83 26.18
CA GLY A 269 -12.87 -19.10 26.85
C GLY A 269 -12.54 -18.96 28.34
N ALA A 270 -12.88 -19.99 29.12
CA ALA A 270 -12.70 -20.01 30.57
C ALA A 270 -11.22 -20.13 31.02
N ALA A 271 -10.31 -20.55 30.12
CA ALA A 271 -8.90 -20.79 30.45
C ALA A 271 -8.03 -19.52 30.42
N ALA A 272 -8.46 -18.47 29.71
CA ALA A 272 -7.70 -17.22 29.57
C ALA A 272 -8.60 -16.05 29.12
N PRO A 273 -9.47 -15.51 29.98
CA PRO A 273 -10.23 -14.31 29.64
C PRO A 273 -9.29 -13.13 29.40
N GLY A 274 -9.55 -12.35 28.35
CA GLY A 274 -8.73 -11.20 28.00
C GLY A 274 -9.04 -10.65 26.61
N ASN A 275 -8.14 -9.82 26.11
CA ASN A 275 -8.19 -9.30 24.75
C ASN A 275 -6.92 -9.71 23.99
N TRP A 276 -7.05 -9.90 22.70
CA TRP A 276 -5.93 -10.02 21.79
C TRP A 276 -5.82 -8.77 20.93
N ALA A 277 -4.59 -8.44 20.54
CA ALA A 277 -4.30 -7.36 19.62
C ALA A 277 -3.10 -7.72 18.75
N LEU A 278 -3.23 -7.51 17.45
CA LEU A 278 -2.15 -7.60 16.48
C LEU A 278 -2.03 -6.27 15.75
N LYS A 279 -0.81 -5.96 15.36
CA LYS A 279 -0.45 -4.86 14.49
C LYS A 279 0.11 -5.40 13.19
N HIS A 280 -0.17 -4.71 12.10
CA HIS A 280 0.47 -5.02 10.83
C HIS A 280 1.99 -4.76 10.94
N LYS A 281 2.82 -5.63 10.35
CA LYS A 281 4.29 -5.44 10.26
C LYS A 281 4.67 -4.54 9.09
#